data_AF-A0A7Z0PGY5-F1
#
_entry.id   AF-A0A7Z0PGY5-F1
#
_cell.length_a   1.000
_cell.length_b   1.000
_cell.length_c   1.000
_cell.angle_alpha   90.00
_cell.angle_beta   90.00
_cell.angle_gamma   90.00
#
_symmetry.space_group_name_H-M   'P 1'
#
loop_
_entity.id
_entity.type
_entity.pdbx_description
1 polymer ?
#
loop_
_entity_poly.entity_id
_entity_poly.type
_entity_poly.pdbx_seq_one_letter_code
_entity_poly.pdbx_strand_id
1 'polypeptide(L)'
;TNNNTKIENNKELNYKHLNYVDRVIIEHELKQVNMLNITKFVSNPTTSNKKFFCNVLKRIAKILNKSLKTIKREIKRGTVEQLDYMHNKILIYSKDTSNLRYTNSITNKKISLKIENNEDLIKDIVKLSEKYEINFTVQTLYNYINSSFFESYGYKKESNTIIYKSKGIKTHKKAVTKSGGLSIDKRAESINNREE
;
A
#
# COMPACT_ATOMS: atom_id res chain seq x y z
N THR A 1 -2.25 -33.69 -45.18
CA THR A 1 -1.21 -33.44 -44.17
C THR A 1 -1.77 -32.45 -43.17
N ASN A 2 -2.07 -32.92 -41.94
CA ASN A 2 -2.65 -32.10 -40.89
C ASN A 2 -1.63 -31.08 -40.39
N ASN A 3 -1.83 -29.81 -40.73
CA ASN A 3 -1.11 -28.69 -40.14
C ASN A 3 -1.67 -28.45 -38.73
N ASN A 4 -1.24 -29.29 -37.79
CA ASN A 4 -1.50 -29.09 -36.37
C ASN A 4 -0.51 -28.03 -35.88
N THR A 5 -0.81 -26.76 -36.19
CA THR A 5 -0.09 -25.61 -35.66
C THR A 5 -0.29 -25.65 -34.15
N LYS A 6 0.73 -26.11 -33.42
CA LYS A 6 0.79 -25.96 -31.97
C LYS A 6 0.58 -24.48 -31.68
N ILE A 7 -0.61 -24.14 -31.19
CA ILE A 7 -0.86 -22.87 -30.52
C ILE A 7 0.04 -22.93 -29.30
N GLU A 8 1.24 -22.40 -29.43
CA GLU A 8 2.09 -22.14 -28.28
C GLU A 8 1.27 -21.23 -27.39
N ASN A 9 0.86 -21.78 -26.24
CA ASN A 9 0.33 -21.01 -25.14
C ASN A 9 1.45 -20.05 -24.73
N ASN A 10 1.51 -18.89 -25.40
CA ASN A 10 2.18 -17.72 -24.89
C ASN A 10 1.66 -17.59 -23.47
N LYS A 11 2.51 -17.89 -22.49
CA LYS A 11 2.23 -17.60 -21.09
C LYS A 11 2.11 -16.09 -21.05
N GLU A 12 0.90 -15.58 -21.29
CA GLU A 12 0.62 -14.14 -21.28
C GLU A 12 1.20 -13.62 -19.98
N LEU A 13 2.10 -12.65 -20.10
CA LEU A 13 2.82 -12.04 -19.00
C LEU A 13 1.79 -11.62 -17.95
N ASN A 14 1.60 -12.47 -16.94
CA ASN A 14 0.68 -12.23 -15.85
C ASN A 14 1.32 -11.14 -14.98
N TYR A 15 1.15 -9.88 -15.38
CA TYR A 15 1.64 -8.76 -14.60
C TYR A 15 1.08 -8.87 -13.17
N LYS A 16 1.98 -8.99 -12.18
CA LYS A 16 1.59 -9.19 -10.77
C LYS A 16 0.81 -8.00 -10.19
N HIS A 17 0.89 -6.84 -10.84
CA HIS A 17 0.38 -5.56 -10.36
C HIS A 17 -0.69 -4.99 -11.29
N LEU A 18 -1.59 -4.19 -10.72
CA LEU A 18 -2.58 -3.42 -11.48
C LEU A 18 -2.06 -2.00 -11.68
N ASN A 19 -2.16 -1.51 -12.90
CA ASN A 19 -1.95 -0.12 -13.24
C ASN A 19 -3.21 0.71 -12.90
N TYR A 20 -3.11 2.04 -12.95
CA TYR A 20 -4.23 2.95 -12.76
C TYR A 20 -5.34 2.70 -13.79
N VAL A 21 -4.98 2.45 -15.05
CA VAL A 21 -5.94 2.12 -16.12
C VAL A 21 -6.76 0.87 -15.75
N ASP A 22 -6.11 -0.18 -15.24
CA ASP A 22 -6.80 -1.39 -14.78
C ASP A 22 -7.80 -1.07 -13.66
N ARG A 23 -7.46 -0.16 -12.74
CA ARG A 23 -8.35 0.26 -11.64
C ARG A 23 -9.58 1.00 -12.15
N VAL A 24 -9.43 1.82 -13.19
CA VAL A 24 -10.55 2.51 -13.86
C VAL A 24 -11.48 1.49 -14.51
N ILE A 25 -10.92 0.47 -15.18
CA ILE A 25 -11.71 -0.62 -15.76
C ILE A 25 -12.50 -1.37 -14.68
N ILE A 26 -11.89 -1.66 -13.52
CA ILE A 26 -12.61 -2.28 -12.39
C ILE A 26 -13.79 -1.42 -11.94
N GLU A 27 -13.58 -0.12 -11.74
CA GLU A 27 -14.66 0.77 -11.31
C GLU A 27 -15.79 0.81 -12.35
N HIS A 28 -15.45 0.89 -13.64
CA HIS A 28 -16.41 0.85 -14.73
C HIS A 28 -17.21 -0.45 -14.74
N GLU A 29 -16.55 -1.60 -14.65
CA GLU A 29 -17.21 -2.91 -14.62
C GLU A 29 -18.17 -3.05 -13.43
N LEU A 30 -17.80 -2.52 -12.26
CA LEU A 30 -18.68 -2.50 -11.10
C LEU A 30 -19.88 -1.58 -11.31
N LYS A 31 -19.71 -0.42 -11.97
CA LYS A 31 -20.82 0.49 -12.33
C LYS A 31 -21.81 -0.18 -13.27
N GLN A 32 -21.34 -0.88 -14.30
CA GLN A 32 -22.19 -1.55 -15.29
C GLN A 32 -23.10 -2.62 -14.66
N VAL A 33 -22.65 -3.27 -13.59
CA VAL A 33 -23.43 -4.28 -12.85
C VAL A 33 -24.25 -3.65 -11.70
N ASN A 34 -24.28 -2.32 -11.61
CA ASN A 34 -24.89 -1.55 -10.52
C ASN A 34 -24.36 -1.96 -9.11
N MET A 35 -23.06 -2.28 -9.05
CA MET A 35 -22.34 -2.76 -7.87
C MET A 35 -21.34 -1.73 -7.32
N LEU A 36 -21.67 -0.44 -7.39
CA LEU A 36 -20.80 0.57 -6.76
C LEU A 36 -20.82 0.46 -5.24
N ASN A 37 -22.02 0.22 -4.68
CA ASN A 37 -22.21 -0.11 -3.28
C ASN A 37 -21.97 -1.61 -3.06
N ILE A 38 -20.82 -1.93 -2.48
CA ILE A 38 -20.39 -3.31 -2.24
C ILE A 38 -20.74 -3.83 -0.84
N THR A 39 -21.46 -3.05 -0.03
CA THR A 39 -21.79 -3.36 1.37
C THR A 39 -22.41 -4.75 1.53
N LYS A 40 -23.40 -5.07 0.69
CA LYS A 40 -24.14 -6.35 0.71
C LYS A 40 -23.29 -7.56 0.30
N PHE A 41 -22.10 -7.33 -0.25
CA PHE A 41 -21.20 -8.36 -0.76
C PHE A 41 -19.95 -8.56 0.11
N VAL A 42 -19.58 -7.56 0.91
CA VAL A 42 -18.36 -7.56 1.73
C VAL A 42 -18.64 -7.80 3.21
N SER A 43 -19.58 -7.07 3.82
CA SER A 43 -19.77 -7.11 5.28
C SER A 43 -20.46 -8.39 5.73
N ASN A 44 -21.67 -8.66 5.21
CA ASN A 44 -22.49 -9.83 5.56
C ASN A 44 -23.19 -10.40 4.32
N PRO A 45 -22.45 -11.04 3.39
CA PRO A 45 -23.03 -11.55 2.15
C PRO A 45 -23.83 -12.84 2.37
N THR A 46 -25.03 -12.90 1.79
CA THR A 46 -25.77 -14.17 1.62
C THR A 46 -25.01 -15.09 0.65
N THR A 47 -25.31 -16.40 0.67
CA THR A 47 -24.70 -17.38 -0.24
C THR A 47 -24.87 -16.99 -1.71
N SER A 48 -26.06 -16.48 -2.08
CA SER A 48 -26.34 -15.98 -3.43
C SER A 48 -25.47 -14.77 -3.78
N ASN A 49 -25.42 -13.77 -2.89
CA ASN A 49 -24.61 -12.56 -3.09
C ASN A 49 -23.12 -12.89 -3.22
N LYS A 50 -22.62 -13.84 -2.41
CA LYS A 50 -21.23 -14.29 -2.47
C LYS A 50 -20.91 -14.95 -3.82
N LYS A 51 -21.81 -15.79 -4.32
CA LYS A 51 -21.65 -16.46 -5.64
C LYS A 51 -21.67 -15.44 -6.77
N PHE A 52 -22.63 -14.52 -6.75
CA PHE A 52 -22.74 -13.45 -7.72
C PHE A 52 -21.49 -12.56 -7.74
N PHE A 53 -21.06 -12.07 -6.58
CA PHE A 53 -19.85 -11.27 -6.46
C PHE A 53 -18.62 -12.01 -6.97
N CYS A 54 -18.44 -13.29 -6.61
CA CYS A 54 -17.34 -14.09 -7.12
C CYS A 54 -17.35 -14.23 -8.65
N ASN A 55 -18.53 -14.33 -9.28
CA ASN A 55 -18.65 -14.40 -10.73
C ASN A 55 -18.27 -13.08 -11.40
N VAL A 56 -18.68 -11.95 -10.83
CA VAL A 56 -18.28 -10.61 -11.32
C VAL A 56 -16.76 -10.45 -11.22
N LEU A 57 -16.14 -10.83 -10.09
CA LEU A 57 -14.68 -10.77 -9.94
C LEU A 57 -13.94 -11.70 -10.92
N LYS A 58 -14.51 -12.87 -11.25
CA LYS A 58 -13.97 -13.76 -12.29
C LYS A 58 -14.04 -13.12 -13.68
N ARG A 59 -15.13 -12.42 -14.00
CA ARG A 59 -15.27 -11.67 -15.26
C ARG A 59 -14.21 -10.58 -15.37
N ILE A 60 -14.07 -9.75 -14.33
CA ILE A 60 -13.06 -8.69 -14.26
C ILE A 60 -11.64 -9.28 -14.40
N ALA A 61 -11.37 -10.39 -13.72
CA ALA A 61 -10.09 -11.09 -13.81
C ALA A 61 -9.76 -11.55 -15.24
N LYS A 62 -10.76 -12.03 -15.98
CA LYS A 62 -10.63 -12.42 -17.39
C LYS A 62 -10.37 -11.22 -18.30
N ILE A 63 -11.10 -10.11 -18.10
CA ILE A 63 -10.94 -8.87 -18.88
C ILE A 63 -9.53 -8.30 -18.74
N LEU A 64 -9.03 -8.22 -17.50
CA LEU A 64 -7.72 -7.63 -17.20
C LEU A 64 -6.54 -8.59 -17.41
N ASN A 65 -6.85 -9.86 -17.70
CA ASN A 65 -5.89 -10.96 -17.70
C ASN A 65 -5.04 -10.96 -16.40
N LYS A 66 -5.72 -11.05 -15.26
CA LYS A 66 -5.13 -11.04 -13.92
C LYS A 66 -5.71 -12.15 -13.08
N SER A 67 -4.92 -12.64 -12.12
CA SER A 67 -5.42 -13.62 -11.16
C SER A 67 -6.58 -13.08 -10.32
N LEU A 68 -7.55 -13.94 -10.02
CA LEU A 68 -8.68 -13.62 -9.15
C LEU A 68 -8.23 -13.09 -7.78
N LYS A 69 -7.13 -13.62 -7.23
CA LYS A 69 -6.53 -13.15 -5.96
C LYS A 69 -6.10 -11.69 -6.04
N THR A 70 -5.59 -11.27 -7.20
CA THR A 70 -5.14 -9.89 -7.43
C THR A 70 -6.31 -8.94 -7.50
N ILE A 71 -7.39 -9.30 -8.21
CA ILE A 71 -8.63 -8.50 -8.23
C ILE A 71 -9.24 -8.41 -6.82
N LYS A 72 -9.35 -9.53 -6.09
CA LYS A 72 -9.85 -9.53 -4.70
C LYS A 72 -9.07 -8.60 -3.79
N ARG A 73 -7.73 -8.64 -3.87
CA ARG A 73 -6.85 -7.74 -3.11
C ARG A 73 -7.09 -6.29 -3.50
N GLU A 74 -7.30 -6.02 -4.78
CA GLU A 74 -7.58 -4.67 -5.26
C GLU A 74 -8.91 -4.14 -4.74
N ILE A 75 -9.99 -4.93 -4.81
CA ILE A 75 -11.28 -4.53 -4.25
C ILE A 75 -11.15 -4.22 -2.75
N LYS A 76 -10.51 -5.11 -1.99
CA LYS A 76 -10.26 -4.87 -0.56
C LYS A 76 -9.47 -3.58 -0.31
N ARG A 77 -8.48 -3.27 -1.16
CA ARG A 77 -7.67 -2.06 -1.03
C ARG A 77 -8.47 -0.80 -1.35
N GLY A 78 -9.31 -0.83 -2.39
CA GLY A 78 -10.12 0.30 -2.84
C GLY A 78 -11.46 0.48 -2.12
N THR A 79 -11.83 -0.45 -1.23
CA THR A 79 -13.05 -0.33 -0.43
C THR A 79 -12.89 0.80 0.60
N VAL A 80 -13.87 1.71 0.59
CA VAL A 80 -13.95 2.89 1.45
C VAL A 80 -15.35 3.00 2.03
N GLU A 81 -15.43 3.44 3.27
CA GLU A 81 -16.70 3.80 3.93
C GLU A 81 -17.10 5.21 3.50
N GLN A 82 -18.33 5.34 3.00
CA GLN A 82 -18.96 6.60 2.63
C GLN A 82 -20.32 6.69 3.30
N LEU A 83 -20.80 7.90 3.58
CA LEU A 83 -22.16 8.12 4.04
C LEU A 83 -23.09 8.31 2.84
N ASP A 84 -24.22 7.63 2.87
CA ASP A 84 -25.32 7.85 1.93
C ASP A 84 -26.10 9.14 2.29
N TYR A 85 -27.04 9.56 1.44
CA TYR A 85 -27.93 10.70 1.69
C TYR A 85 -28.66 10.60 3.05
N MET A 86 -29.05 9.37 3.42
CA MET A 86 -29.70 9.07 4.70
C MET A 86 -28.70 8.89 5.86
N HIS A 87 -27.43 9.32 5.70
CA HIS A 87 -26.35 9.18 6.69
C HIS A 87 -26.02 7.75 7.12
N ASN A 88 -26.40 6.77 6.29
CA ASN A 88 -26.06 5.37 6.51
C ASN A 88 -24.66 5.07 5.97
N LYS A 89 -23.87 4.29 6.72
CA LYS A 89 -22.55 3.85 6.28
C LYS A 89 -22.67 2.83 5.15
N ILE A 90 -22.08 3.14 4.00
CA ILE A 90 -22.00 2.25 2.83
C ILE A 90 -20.55 2.04 2.42
N LEU A 91 -20.24 0.83 1.97
CA LEU A 91 -18.95 0.48 1.39
C LEU A 91 -18.98 0.68 -0.12
N ILE A 92 -18.05 1.47 -0.63
CA ILE A 92 -17.89 1.77 -2.05
C ILE A 92 -16.47 1.44 -2.49
N TYR A 93 -16.32 0.94 -3.71
CA TYR A 93 -15.00 0.83 -4.34
C TYR A 93 -14.60 2.15 -5.01
N SER A 94 -13.44 2.69 -4.66
CA SER A 94 -12.84 3.84 -5.35
C SER A 94 -11.45 3.51 -5.89
N LYS A 95 -11.29 3.75 -7.20
CA LYS A 95 -10.01 3.59 -7.92
C LYS A 95 -8.94 4.55 -7.40
N ASP A 96 -9.32 5.77 -7.05
CA ASP A 96 -8.41 6.84 -6.62
C ASP A 96 -7.81 6.50 -5.26
N THR A 97 -8.67 6.09 -4.32
CA THR A 97 -8.24 5.69 -2.97
C THR A 97 -7.43 4.40 -3.01
N SER A 98 -7.77 3.46 -3.88
CA SER A 98 -6.97 2.24 -4.08
C SER A 98 -5.58 2.58 -4.62
N ASN A 99 -5.49 3.45 -5.63
CA ASN A 99 -4.23 3.88 -6.21
C ASN A 99 -3.37 4.65 -5.19
N LEU A 100 -3.98 5.55 -4.42
CA LEU A 100 -3.32 6.28 -3.35
C LEU A 100 -2.77 5.33 -2.27
N ARG A 101 -3.56 4.35 -1.82
CA ARG A 101 -3.11 3.34 -0.86
C ARG A 101 -1.96 2.49 -1.41
N TYR A 102 -2.01 2.11 -2.69
CA TYR A 102 -0.94 1.37 -3.34
C TYR A 102 0.36 2.18 -3.45
N THR A 103 0.27 3.40 -3.95
CA THR A 103 1.41 4.32 -4.09
C THR A 103 2.02 4.63 -2.72
N ASN A 104 1.22 5.00 -1.73
CA ASN A 104 1.68 5.23 -0.35
C ASN A 104 2.39 4.02 0.24
N SER A 105 1.88 2.80 0.02
CA SER A 105 2.53 1.57 0.52
C SER A 105 3.90 1.33 -0.11
N ILE A 106 4.11 1.80 -1.34
CA ILE A 106 5.36 1.65 -2.08
C ILE A 106 6.33 2.77 -1.72
N THR A 107 5.86 4.02 -1.72
CA THR A 107 6.67 5.22 -1.43
C THR A 107 7.08 5.26 0.03
N ASN A 108 6.15 4.95 0.95
CA ASN A 108 6.38 5.01 2.39
C ASN A 108 7.00 3.73 2.94
N LYS A 109 7.60 2.90 2.08
CA LYS A 109 8.27 1.66 2.47
C LYS A 109 9.59 1.99 3.18
N LYS A 110 9.49 2.47 4.42
CA LYS A 110 10.59 2.80 5.32
C LYS A 110 10.76 1.71 6.38
N ILE A 111 11.96 1.60 6.93
CA ILE A 111 12.21 0.81 8.13
C ILE A 111 11.57 1.57 9.29
N SER A 112 10.67 0.92 10.03
CA SER A 112 10.05 1.54 11.20
C SER A 112 11.10 1.75 12.30
N LEU A 113 11.09 2.91 12.95
CA LEU A 113 11.93 3.14 14.12
C LEU A 113 11.45 2.31 15.31
N LYS A 114 12.33 2.03 16.28
CA LYS A 114 12.01 1.17 17.43
C LYS A 114 10.82 1.68 18.25
N ILE A 115 10.64 2.99 18.30
CA ILE A 115 9.60 3.67 19.08
C ILE A 115 8.34 3.96 18.24
N GLU A 116 8.44 3.85 16.90
CA GLU A 116 7.37 4.23 15.98
C GLU A 116 6.06 3.46 16.17
N ASN A 117 6.14 2.25 16.71
CA ASN A 117 4.98 1.38 16.91
C ASN A 117 4.42 1.41 18.34
N ASN A 118 5.00 2.20 19.25
CA ASN A 118 4.62 2.17 20.66
C ASN A 118 4.50 3.58 21.25
N GLU A 119 3.27 4.10 21.21
CA GLU A 119 2.92 5.43 21.71
C GLU A 119 3.07 5.52 23.24
N ASP A 120 2.76 4.44 23.96
CA ASP A 120 2.93 4.37 25.42
C ASP A 120 4.40 4.51 25.82
N LEU A 121 5.33 3.91 25.06
CA LEU A 121 6.76 4.09 25.29
C LEU A 121 7.21 5.54 25.14
N ILE A 122 6.63 6.33 24.23
CA ILE A 122 6.96 7.76 24.10
C ILE A 122 6.56 8.49 25.38
N LYS A 123 5.34 8.24 25.85
CA LYS A 123 4.80 8.86 27.06
C LYS A 123 5.62 8.49 28.30
N ASP A 124 6.00 7.23 28.42
CA ASP A 124 6.84 6.74 29.51
C ASP A 124 8.25 7.34 29.46
N ILE A 125 8.86 7.47 28.27
CA ILE A 125 10.16 8.13 28.10
C ILE A 125 10.10 9.59 28.55
N VAL A 126 9.07 10.35 28.14
CA VAL A 126 8.90 11.75 28.57
C VAL A 126 8.78 11.84 30.09
N LYS A 127 7.91 11.03 30.69
CA LYS A 127 7.68 11.01 32.14
C LYS A 127 8.93 10.58 32.93
N LEU A 128 9.70 9.63 32.41
CA LEU A 128 10.93 9.17 33.05
C LEU A 128 12.06 10.19 32.90
N SER A 129 12.09 10.96 31.81
CA SER A 129 13.12 11.99 31.59
C SER A 129 13.07 13.12 32.61
N GLU A 130 11.90 13.38 33.22
CA GLU A 130 11.75 14.35 34.31
C GLU A 130 12.41 13.87 35.62
N LYS A 131 12.58 12.56 35.79
CA LYS A 131 13.06 11.93 37.04
C LYS A 131 14.44 11.30 36.92
N TYR A 132 14.84 10.90 35.72
CA TYR A 132 16.04 10.12 35.47
C TYR A 132 16.74 10.61 34.21
N GLU A 133 18.06 10.56 34.23
CA GLU A 133 18.88 10.86 33.07
C GLU A 133 18.81 9.66 32.10
N ILE A 134 18.02 9.80 31.03
CA ILE A 134 17.89 8.75 30.03
C ILE A 134 19.03 8.86 29.01
N ASN A 135 19.90 7.86 28.99
CA ASN A 135 21.02 7.79 28.07
C ASN A 135 20.56 7.43 26.64
N PHE A 136 20.15 8.44 25.87
CA PHE A 136 20.05 8.33 24.41
C PHE A 136 21.35 8.78 23.75
N THR A 137 21.76 8.09 22.69
CA THR A 137 22.75 8.68 21.79
C THR A 137 22.11 9.87 21.08
N VAL A 138 22.85 10.98 20.94
CA VAL A 138 22.40 12.21 20.28
C VAL A 138 21.77 11.91 18.91
N GLN A 139 22.39 11.02 18.14
CA GLN A 139 21.88 10.57 16.84
C GLN A 139 20.49 9.91 16.92
N THR A 140 20.24 9.08 17.94
CA THR A 140 18.96 8.40 18.13
C THR A 140 17.86 9.40 18.48
N LEU A 141 18.16 10.36 19.36
CA LEU A 141 17.23 11.43 19.73
C LEU A 141 16.83 12.28 18.52
N TYR A 142 17.81 12.72 17.72
CA TYR A 142 17.53 13.49 16.49
C TYR A 142 16.72 12.70 15.47
N ASN A 143 16.95 11.38 15.33
CA ASN A 143 16.14 10.55 14.45
C ASN A 143 14.67 10.50 14.88
N TYR A 144 14.40 10.47 16.20
CA TYR A 144 13.04 10.47 16.74
C TYR A 144 12.35 11.85 16.61
N ILE A 145 13.08 12.94 16.84
CA ILE A 145 12.54 14.31 16.63
C ILE A 145 12.25 14.54 15.14
N ASN A 146 13.14 14.13 14.24
CA ASN A 146 12.94 14.29 12.80
C ASN A 146 11.78 13.44 12.23
N SER A 147 11.33 12.43 12.97
CA SER A 147 10.16 11.62 12.63
C SER A 147 8.87 12.08 13.31
N SER A 148 8.87 13.27 13.92
CA SER A 148 7.71 13.92 14.55
C SER A 148 7.12 13.20 15.76
N PHE A 149 7.82 12.24 16.38
CA PHE A 149 7.27 11.51 17.55
C PHE A 149 7.06 12.37 18.79
N PHE A 150 7.84 13.45 18.92
CA PHE A 150 7.76 14.36 20.06
C PHE A 150 7.03 15.66 19.72
N GLU A 151 6.37 15.73 18.56
CA GLU A 151 5.68 16.94 18.09
C GLU A 151 4.53 17.33 19.03
N SER A 152 3.79 16.35 19.57
CA SER A 152 2.75 16.54 20.58
C SER A 152 3.27 17.08 21.91
N TYR A 153 4.57 16.93 22.18
CA TYR A 153 5.26 17.41 23.37
C TYR A 153 6.05 18.71 23.11
N GLY A 154 5.87 19.34 21.94
CA GLY A 154 6.50 20.61 21.59
C GLY A 154 7.88 20.50 20.92
N TYR A 155 8.44 19.31 20.79
CA TYR A 155 9.72 19.10 20.11
C TYR A 155 9.48 18.83 18.62
N LYS A 156 9.61 19.89 17.82
CA LYS A 156 9.46 19.85 16.37
C LYS A 156 10.80 20.06 15.66
N LYS A 157 10.93 19.52 14.45
CA LYS A 157 12.06 19.85 13.58
C LYS A 157 11.94 21.31 13.13
N GLU A 158 13.00 22.09 13.29
CA GLU A 158 13.06 23.47 12.79
C GLU A 158 13.51 23.53 11.31
N SER A 159 14.33 22.56 10.88
CA SER A 159 14.85 22.46 9.52
C SER A 159 15.02 20.98 9.12
N ASN A 160 15.07 20.70 7.80
CA ASN A 160 15.37 19.36 7.29
C ASN A 160 16.88 19.01 7.37
N THR A 161 17.72 19.92 7.86
CA THR A 161 19.15 19.71 8.04
C THR A 161 19.45 19.02 9.38
N ILE A 162 20.06 17.84 9.32
CA ILE A 162 20.48 17.09 10.51
C ILE A 162 21.71 17.79 11.11
N ILE A 163 21.59 18.27 12.35
CA ILE A 163 22.60 19.12 13.01
C ILE A 163 23.85 18.33 13.46
N TYR A 164 23.76 17.01 13.60
CA TYR A 164 24.91 16.20 14.02
C TYR A 164 25.76 15.74 12.83
N LYS A 165 27.09 15.87 12.95
CA LYS A 165 28.04 15.30 11.99
C LYS A 165 27.89 13.78 12.00
N SER A 166 27.42 13.19 10.90
CA SER A 166 27.48 11.74 10.74
C SER A 166 28.95 11.32 10.81
N LYS A 167 29.33 10.53 11.82
CA LYS A 167 30.60 9.76 11.74
C LYS A 167 30.53 9.03 10.39
N GLY A 168 31.51 9.26 9.51
CA GLY A 168 31.45 8.93 8.08
C GLY A 168 30.82 7.57 7.79
N ILE A 169 30.18 7.43 6.62
CA ILE A 169 29.35 6.29 6.24
C ILE A 169 30.09 4.98 6.54
N LYS A 170 29.80 4.37 7.69
CA LYS A 170 30.16 2.97 7.92
C LYS A 170 29.20 2.16 7.08
N THR A 171 29.69 1.63 5.97
CA THR A 171 28.94 0.70 5.12
C THR A 171 28.74 -0.60 5.88
N HIS A 172 27.75 -0.65 6.75
CA HIS A 172 27.23 -1.90 7.24
C HIS A 172 26.51 -2.57 6.06
N LYS A 173 26.91 -3.80 5.70
CA LYS A 173 26.17 -4.63 4.74
C LYS A 173 24.82 -5.00 5.36
N LYS A 174 23.84 -4.10 5.30
CA LYS A 174 22.45 -4.45 5.57
C LYS A 174 22.00 -5.36 4.43
N ALA A 175 21.44 -6.53 4.76
CA ALA A 175 20.95 -7.46 3.75
C ALA A 175 19.93 -6.81 2.79
N VAL A 176 19.12 -5.85 3.28
CA VAL A 176 18.20 -5.05 2.46
C VAL A 176 18.07 -3.63 3.04
N THR A 177 18.38 -2.59 2.26
CA THR A 177 17.98 -1.20 2.53
C THR A 177 16.71 -0.89 1.76
N LYS A 178 15.56 -0.79 2.44
CA LYS A 178 14.31 -0.32 1.82
C LYS A 178 14.31 1.21 1.87
N SER A 179 14.78 1.86 0.80
CA SER A 179 14.37 3.22 0.46
C SER A 179 13.11 3.12 -0.41
N GLY A 180 12.23 4.12 -0.32
CA GLY A 180 10.92 4.12 -0.99
C GLY A 180 11.00 3.65 -2.44
N GLY A 181 10.04 2.80 -2.83
CA GLY A 181 9.96 2.30 -4.21
C GLY A 181 9.28 3.31 -5.13
N LEU A 182 9.49 3.15 -6.44
CA LEU A 182 8.66 3.75 -7.48
C LEU A 182 7.62 2.75 -7.96
N SER A 183 6.49 3.25 -8.49
CA SER A 183 5.53 2.39 -9.22
C SER A 183 6.23 1.69 -10.37
N ILE A 184 5.69 0.55 -10.80
CA ILE A 184 6.18 -0.18 -11.98
C ILE A 184 6.22 0.72 -13.22
N ASP A 185 5.26 1.63 -13.35
CA ASP A 185 5.14 2.56 -14.49
C ASP A 185 6.26 3.62 -14.51
N LYS A 186 6.91 3.85 -13.37
CA LYS A 186 8.02 4.81 -13.23
C LYS A 186 9.38 4.11 -13.17
N ARG A 187 9.43 2.80 -13.46
CA ARG A 187 10.67 2.03 -13.50
C ARG A 187 11.45 2.38 -14.77
N ALA A 188 12.78 2.45 -14.67
CA ALA A 188 13.64 2.63 -15.84
C ALA A 188 13.43 1.50 -16.86
N GLU A 189 13.29 1.85 -18.13
CA GLU A 189 13.02 0.91 -19.23
C GLU A 189 14.09 -0.19 -19.34
N SER A 190 15.34 0.15 -19.04
CA SER A 190 16.48 -0.79 -19.01
C SER A 190 16.29 -1.97 -18.05
N ILE A 191 15.44 -1.84 -17.02
CA ILE A 191 15.15 -2.92 -16.06
C ILE A 191 14.09 -3.88 -16.62
N ASN A 192 13.21 -3.41 -17.52
CA ASN A 192 12.16 -4.26 -18.10
C ASN A 192 12.72 -5.25 -19.14
N ASN A 193 13.88 -4.95 -19.71
CA ASN A 193 14.54 -5.76 -20.74
C ASN A 193 15.59 -6.73 -20.17
N ARG A 194 15.60 -6.97 -18.86
CA ARG A 194 16.54 -7.93 -18.25
C ARG A 194 16.04 -9.34 -18.55
N GLU A 195 16.79 -10.08 -19.38
CA GLU A 195 16.51 -11.49 -19.64
C GLU A 195 16.58 -12.29 -18.33
N GLU A 196 15.53 -13.09 -18.06
CA GLU A 196 15.48 -14.06 -16.95
C GLU A 196 16.16 -15.38 -17.33
#